data_AF-A0AA42ZEM8-F1
#
_entry.id   AF-A0AA42ZEM8-F1
#
_cell.length_a   1.000
_cell.length_b   1.000
_cell.length_c   1.000
_cell.angle_alpha   90.00
_cell.angle_beta   90.00
_cell.angle_gamma   90.00
#
_symmetry.space_group_name_H-M   'P 1'
#
loop_
_entity.id
_entity.type
_entity.pdbx_description
1 polymer ?
#
loop_
_entity_poly.entity_id
_entity_poly.type
_entity_poly.pdbx_seq_one_letter_code
_entity_poly.pdbx_strand_id
1 'polypeptide(L)'
;MAAVRRLTGDEHLSDDFATTWSTYELDTKTRALLAYAGKLTETPSLVSEEDTTKLAAAGWSAKAIWEMTALISFFNYSGRLEAASGLPQDQIPEGAKMAEAQVA
;
A
#
# COMPACT_ATOMS: atom_id res chain seq x y z
N MET A 1 -9.22 -7.32 3.03
CA MET A 1 -9.16 -6.24 4.05
C MET A 1 -8.85 -6.73 5.48
N ALA A 2 -8.50 -8.01 5.70
CA ALA A 2 -8.12 -8.51 7.02
C ALA A 2 -6.67 -8.12 7.44
N ALA A 3 -5.80 -7.76 6.49
CA ALA A 3 -4.42 -7.38 6.75
C ALA A 3 -4.29 -6.06 7.52
N VAL A 4 -5.02 -5.01 7.11
CA VAL A 4 -4.89 -3.65 7.69
C VAL A 4 -5.27 -3.66 9.17
N ARG A 5 -6.44 -4.22 9.53
CA ARG A 5 -6.88 -4.34 10.92
C ARG A 5 -5.91 -5.16 11.78
N ARG A 6 -5.34 -6.23 11.23
CA ARG A 6 -4.35 -7.08 11.96
C ARG A 6 -3.03 -6.37 12.20
N LEU A 7 -2.60 -5.50 11.29
CA LEU A 7 -1.31 -4.81 11.36
C LEU A 7 -1.36 -3.54 12.21
N THR A 8 -2.50 -2.85 12.27
CA THR A 8 -2.63 -1.60 13.04
C THR A 8 -3.16 -1.82 14.45
N GLY A 9 -3.87 -2.93 14.71
CA GLY A 9 -4.54 -3.17 16.01
C GLY A 9 -5.64 -2.16 16.34
N ASP A 10 -5.98 -1.29 15.39
CA ASP A 10 -6.86 -0.16 15.59
C ASP A 10 -8.24 -0.48 15.00
N GLU A 11 -9.18 -0.81 15.88
CA GLU A 11 -10.54 -1.23 15.53
C GLU A 11 -11.34 -0.14 14.80
N HIS A 12 -10.87 1.12 14.85
CA HIS A 12 -11.53 2.28 14.24
C HIS A 12 -11.21 2.48 12.75
N LEU A 13 -10.20 1.78 12.21
CA LEU A 13 -10.00 1.69 10.77
C LEU A 13 -10.97 0.66 10.19
N SER A 14 -12.23 1.08 10.06
CA SER A 14 -13.28 0.29 9.43
C SER A 14 -12.94 0.02 7.95
N ASP A 15 -13.52 -1.04 7.39
CA ASP A 15 -13.36 -1.36 5.95
C ASP A 15 -13.81 -0.18 5.07
N ASP A 16 -14.74 0.62 5.58
CA ASP A 16 -15.24 1.83 4.94
C ASP A 16 -14.19 2.95 4.88
N PHE A 17 -13.24 3.02 5.82
CA PHE A 17 -12.20 4.05 5.78
C PHE A 17 -11.37 3.95 4.49
N ALA A 18 -11.08 2.72 4.03
CA ALA A 18 -10.30 2.50 2.81
C ALA A 18 -10.93 3.16 1.57
N THR A 19 -12.27 3.31 1.54
CA THR A 19 -13.01 3.89 0.42
C THR A 19 -13.49 5.32 0.68
N THR A 20 -13.57 5.73 1.96
CA THR A 20 -14.16 7.02 2.36
C THR A 20 -13.19 7.97 3.04
N TRP A 21 -11.91 7.64 3.19
CA TRP A 21 -10.91 8.46 3.90
C TRP A 21 -10.88 9.94 3.47
N SER A 22 -11.25 10.26 2.23
CA SER A 22 -11.27 11.62 1.71
C SER A 22 -12.26 12.54 2.44
N THR A 23 -13.30 11.98 3.06
CA THR A 23 -14.34 12.70 3.82
C THR A 23 -13.92 13.01 5.27
N TYR A 24 -12.82 12.44 5.75
CA TYR A 24 -12.33 12.63 7.11
C TYR A 24 -11.44 13.88 7.21
N GLU A 25 -11.46 14.55 8.36
CA GLU A 25 -10.47 15.57 8.67
C GLU A 25 -9.13 14.90 8.96
N LEU A 26 -8.18 15.04 8.03
CA LEU A 26 -6.86 14.45 8.08
C LEU A 26 -5.82 15.56 7.94
N ASP A 27 -4.70 15.41 8.64
CA ASP A 27 -3.58 16.32 8.47
C ASP A 27 -2.98 16.22 7.05
N THR A 28 -2.25 17.26 6.66
CA THR A 28 -1.67 17.39 5.32
C THR A 28 -0.75 16.22 4.94
N LYS A 29 0.04 15.67 5.89
CA LYS A 29 0.93 14.53 5.61
C LYS A 29 0.13 13.28 5.30
N THR A 30 -0.86 12.97 6.13
CA THR A 30 -1.68 11.77 5.98
C THR A 30 -2.50 11.83 4.70
N ARG A 31 -3.11 12.98 4.40
CA ARG A 31 -3.87 13.19 3.16
C ARG A 31 -3.00 13.04 1.91
N ALA A 32 -1.77 13.55 1.92
CA ALA A 32 -0.83 13.38 0.81
C ALA A 32 -0.43 11.91 0.60
N LEU A 33 -0.16 11.18 1.69
CA LEU A 33 0.15 9.75 1.63
C LEU A 33 -1.02 8.94 1.06
N LEU A 34 -2.24 9.14 1.55
CA LEU A 34 -3.40 8.38 1.08
C LEU A 34 -3.74 8.68 -0.40
N ALA A 35 -3.59 9.93 -0.84
CA ALA A 35 -3.74 10.28 -2.25
C ALA A 35 -2.69 9.57 -3.13
N TYR A 36 -1.43 9.55 -2.69
CA TYR A 36 -0.37 8.82 -3.38
C TYR A 36 -0.63 7.32 -3.42
N ALA A 37 -1.05 6.72 -2.30
CA ALA A 37 -1.36 5.30 -2.22
C ALA A 37 -2.52 4.91 -3.15
N GLY A 38 -3.57 5.72 -3.21
CA GLY A 38 -4.68 5.55 -4.17
C GLY A 38 -4.19 5.60 -5.61
N LYS A 39 -3.42 6.64 -5.98
CA LYS A 39 -2.87 6.77 -7.33
C LYS A 39 -1.97 5.59 -7.73
N LEU A 40 -1.06 5.17 -6.85
CA LEU A 40 -0.18 4.02 -7.09
C LEU A 40 -0.94 2.69 -7.22
N THR A 41 -2.10 2.58 -6.58
CA THR A 41 -2.94 1.38 -6.64
C THR A 41 -3.81 1.33 -7.89
N GLU A 42 -4.46 2.45 -8.24
CA GLU A 42 -5.46 2.52 -9.32
C GLU A 42 -4.85 2.87 -10.68
N THR A 43 -3.85 3.76 -10.68
CA THR A 43 -3.24 4.30 -11.90
C THR A 43 -1.70 4.35 -11.80
N PRO A 44 -1.03 3.20 -11.53
CA PRO A 44 0.42 3.16 -11.34
C PRO A 44 1.21 3.73 -12.53
N SER A 45 0.68 3.60 -13.76
CA SER A 45 1.30 4.16 -14.97
C SER A 45 1.32 5.70 -15.04
N LEU A 46 0.52 6.37 -14.20
CA LEU A 46 0.46 7.83 -14.12
C LEU A 46 1.30 8.39 -12.97
N VAL A 47 1.90 7.54 -12.14
CA VAL A 47 2.78 7.97 -11.05
C VAL A 47 4.05 8.59 -11.65
N SER A 48 4.45 9.75 -11.11
CA SER A 48 5.62 10.50 -11.57
C SER A 48 6.41 11.09 -10.39
N GLU A 49 7.55 11.71 -10.69
CA GLU A 49 8.37 12.44 -9.72
C GLU A 49 7.62 13.59 -9.01
N GLU A 50 6.55 14.12 -9.63
CA GLU A 50 5.71 15.13 -9.00
C GLU A 50 5.01 14.58 -7.75
N ASP A 51 4.65 13.30 -7.73
CA ASP A 51 3.96 12.71 -6.59
C ASP A 51 4.88 12.57 -5.37
N THR A 52 6.13 12.14 -5.58
CA THR A 52 7.13 12.07 -4.50
C THR A 52 7.55 13.47 -4.04
N THR A 53 7.56 14.45 -4.94
CA THR A 53 7.77 15.87 -4.60
C THR A 53 6.67 16.41 -3.70
N LYS A 54 5.39 16.09 -3.98
CA LYS A 54 4.25 16.46 -3.12
C LYS A 54 4.35 15.84 -1.73
N LEU A 55 4.79 14.59 -1.63
CA LEU A 55 5.02 13.92 -0.35
C LEU A 55 6.14 14.61 0.45
N ALA A 56 7.24 14.96 -0.21
CA ALA A 56 8.34 15.69 0.42
C ALA A 56 7.88 17.08 0.90
N ALA A 57 7.10 17.80 0.10
CA ALA A 57 6.53 19.10 0.46
C ALA A 57 5.55 19.01 1.65
N ALA A 58 4.84 17.90 1.80
CA ALA A 58 4.03 17.61 2.99
C ALA A 58 4.88 17.28 4.24
N GLY A 59 6.19 17.08 4.08
CA GLY A 59 7.16 16.86 5.16
C GLY A 59 7.59 15.40 5.37
N TRP A 60 7.30 14.51 4.42
CA TRP A 60 7.82 13.14 4.45
C TRP A 60 9.31 13.11 4.08
N SER A 61 10.09 12.30 4.79
CA SER A 61 11.50 12.09 4.47
C SER A 61 11.64 11.18 3.25
N ALA A 62 12.75 11.29 2.52
CA ALA A 62 13.03 10.40 1.38
C ALA A 62 13.00 8.91 1.77
N LYS A 63 13.50 8.59 2.97
CA LYS A 63 13.43 7.24 3.54
C LYS A 63 11.97 6.79 3.74
N ALA A 64 11.14 7.62 4.36
CA ALA A 64 9.74 7.29 4.59
C ALA A 64 8.97 7.13 3.27
N ILE A 65 9.25 7.97 2.27
CA ILE A 65 8.70 7.86 0.91
C ILE A 65 9.03 6.49 0.31
N TRP A 66 10.29 6.08 0.38
CA TRP A 66 10.69 4.77 -0.12
C TRP A 66 10.00 3.63 0.63
N GLU A 67 9.98 3.67 1.97
CA GLU A 67 9.38 2.63 2.81
C GLU A 67 7.87 2.48 2.55
N MET A 68 7.13 3.58 2.46
CA MET A 68 5.69 3.52 2.18
C MET A 68 5.38 3.11 0.73
N THR A 69 6.17 3.56 -0.24
CA THR A 69 6.04 3.09 -1.64
C THR A 69 6.28 1.59 -1.73
N ALA A 70 7.31 1.07 -1.07
CA ALA A 70 7.59 -0.36 -1.02
C ALA A 70 6.43 -1.13 -0.38
N LEU A 71 5.90 -0.64 0.75
CA LEU A 71 4.78 -1.26 1.45
C LEU A 71 3.50 -1.32 0.60
N ILE A 72 3.11 -0.20 -0.01
CA ILE A 72 1.94 -0.12 -0.90
C ILE A 72 2.12 -1.08 -2.08
N SER A 73 3.31 -1.10 -2.68
CA SER A 73 3.64 -1.97 -3.81
C SER A 73 3.58 -3.46 -3.43
N PHE A 74 4.04 -3.82 -2.23
CA PHE A 74 3.99 -5.19 -1.73
C PHE A 74 2.54 -5.70 -1.57
N PHE A 75 1.65 -4.89 -0.99
CA PHE A 75 0.23 -5.25 -0.90
C PHE A 75 -0.45 -5.33 -2.27
N ASN A 76 -0.06 -4.44 -3.19
CA ASN A 76 -0.52 -4.47 -4.57
C ASN A 76 -0.08 -5.75 -5.31
N TYR A 77 1.16 -6.21 -5.08
CA TYR A 77 1.67 -7.45 -5.64
C TYR A 77 0.96 -8.67 -5.04
N SER A 78 0.92 -8.78 -3.70
CA SER A 78 0.29 -9.92 -3.01
C SER A 78 -1.19 -10.05 -3.34
N GLY A 79 -1.95 -8.95 -3.33
CA GLY A 79 -3.36 -8.97 -3.71
C GLY A 79 -3.60 -9.44 -5.15
N ARG A 80 -2.70 -9.12 -6.09
CA ARG A 80 -2.76 -9.63 -7.48
C ARG A 80 -2.44 -11.12 -7.55
N LEU A 81 -1.43 -11.57 -6.82
CA LEU A 81 -1.03 -12.98 -6.77
C LEU A 81 -2.16 -13.85 -6.19
N GLU A 82 -2.77 -13.42 -5.09
CA GLU A 82 -3.89 -14.10 -4.45
C GLU A 82 -5.11 -14.18 -5.39
N ALA A 83 -5.50 -13.04 -5.95
CA ALA A 83 -6.64 -12.98 -6.87
C ALA A 83 -6.45 -13.87 -8.11
N ALA A 84 -5.23 -13.94 -8.65
CA ALA A 84 -4.93 -14.75 -9.83
C ALA A 84 -4.76 -16.24 -9.51
N SER A 85 -4.23 -16.58 -8.33
CA SER A 85 -3.98 -17.97 -7.92
C SER A 85 -5.21 -18.67 -7.34
N GLY A 86 -6.21 -17.91 -6.88
CA GLY A 86 -7.38 -18.45 -6.18
C GLY A 86 -7.06 -18.95 -4.76
N LEU A 87 -5.90 -18.58 -4.21
CA LEU A 87 -5.44 -18.98 -2.88
C LEU A 87 -5.86 -17.96 -1.81
N PRO A 88 -6.06 -18.40 -0.55
CA PRO A 88 -6.29 -17.49 0.56
C PRO A 88 -5.09 -16.58 0.83
N GLN A 89 -5.37 -15.42 1.42
CA GLN A 89 -4.34 -14.48 1.87
C GLN A 89 -3.31 -15.18 2.78
N ASP A 90 -2.03 -14.89 2.57
CA ASP A 90 -0.90 -15.42 3.37
C ASP A 90 -0.71 -16.96 3.31
N GLN A 91 -1.27 -17.66 2.32
CA GLN A 91 -1.03 -19.08 2.08
C GLN A 91 -0.23 -19.33 0.80
N ILE A 92 1.05 -19.62 0.96
CA ILE A 92 1.92 -20.08 -0.13
C ILE A 92 1.82 -21.62 -0.22
N PRO A 93 1.53 -22.20 -1.38
CA PRO A 93 1.47 -23.66 -1.54
C PRO A 93 2.80 -24.31 -1.16
N GLU A 94 2.72 -25.46 -0.50
CA GLU A 94 3.90 -26.21 -0.10
C GLU A 94 4.79 -26.53 -1.32
N GLY A 95 6.07 -26.18 -1.24
CA GLY A 95 7.04 -26.38 -2.32
C GLY A 95 7.05 -25.30 -3.41
N ALA A 96 6.18 -24.29 -3.37
CA ALA A 96 6.28 -23.14 -4.27
C ALA A 96 7.58 -22.38 -4.03
N LYS A 97 8.34 -22.15 -5.10
CA LYS A 97 9.61 -21.42 -5.06
C LYS A 97 9.52 -20.21 -5.98
N MET A 98 9.86 -19.05 -5.44
CA MET A 98 10.10 -17.83 -6.20
C MET A 98 11.61 -17.77 -6.45
N ALA A 99 12.06 -18.19 -7.64
CA ALA A 99 13.50 -18.26 -7.94
C ALA A 99 14.17 -16.88 -7.82
N GLU A 100 13.43 -15.82 -8.13
CA GLU A 100 13.87 -14.43 -8.06
C GLU A 100 13.96 -13.89 -6.62
N ALA A 101 13.30 -14.52 -5.64
CA ALA A 101 13.30 -14.09 -4.24
C ALA A 101 14.51 -14.61 -3.44
N GLN A 102 15.36 -15.45 -4.05
CA GLN A 102 16.57 -16.01 -3.42
C GLN A 102 17.81 -15.16 -3.66
N VAL A 103 17.69 -14.06 -4.43
CA VAL A 103 18.81 -13.18 -4.78
C VAL A 103 18.63 -11.84 -4.09
N ALA A 104 18.75 -11.83 -2.76
CA ALA A 104 18.88 -10.63 -1.95
C ALA A 104 19.86 -10.90 -0.79
#